data_AF-A0A9W5AW44-F1
#
_entry.id   AF-A0A9W5AW44-F1
#
_cell.length_a   1.000
_cell.length_b   1.000
_cell.length_c   1.000
_cell.angle_alpha   90.00
_cell.angle_beta   90.00
_cell.angle_gamma   90.00
#
_symmetry.space_group_name_H-M   'P 1'
#
loop_
_entity.id
_entity.type
_entity.pdbx_description
1 polymer ?
#
loop_
_entity_poly.entity_id
_entity_poly.type
_entity_poly.pdbx_seq_one_letter_code
_entity_poly.pdbx_strand_id
1 'polypeptide(L)'
;MNKKGFIYFAIIVVIIAIVAVFMLNKDISKKQNEGTGGIISKEFVELSDDNPTFDHWGKNFPDYLDMYLTVETQKPVSTEFGGNLAYSKLIRYPQLTMLWAGYPFSIDANEERGHFWVQVDQMDTARNNKDFLNAHGFAAFGGQPAACMN
;
A
#
# COMPACT_ATOMS: atom_id res chain seq x y z
N MET A 1 27.84 18.49 61.35
CA MET A 1 27.29 18.65 59.98
C MET A 1 26.15 19.67 60.02
N ASN A 2 26.21 20.72 59.20
CA ASN A 2 25.21 21.79 59.19
C ASN A 2 23.91 21.26 58.59
N LYS A 3 22.87 21.02 59.42
CA LYS A 3 21.60 20.41 59.00
C LYS A 3 20.98 21.11 57.78
N LYS A 4 21.17 22.44 57.67
CA LYS A 4 20.71 23.23 56.51
C LYS A 4 21.44 22.85 55.22
N GLY A 5 22.77 22.66 55.27
CA GLY A 5 23.57 22.24 54.11
C GLY A 5 23.18 20.85 53.60
N PHE A 6 22.85 19.93 54.51
CA PHE A 6 22.33 18.61 54.14
C PHE A 6 20.94 18.70 53.46
N ILE A 7 20.05 19.55 53.98
CA ILE A 7 18.72 19.79 53.38
C ILE A 7 18.85 20.39 51.98
N TYR A 8 19.70 21.40 51.77
CA TYR A 8 19.91 21.99 50.44
C TYR A 8 20.50 20.98 49.45
N PHE A 9 21.45 20.15 49.89
CA PHE A 9 22.00 19.08 49.06
C PHE A 9 20.92 18.07 48.66
N ALA A 10 20.08 17.62 49.60
CA ALA A 10 18.98 16.70 49.31
C ALA A 10 17.97 17.29 48.31
N ILE A 11 17.62 18.58 48.43
CA ILE A 11 16.73 19.27 47.49
C ILE A 11 17.33 19.30 46.07
N ILE A 12 18.63 19.61 45.95
CA ILE A 12 19.31 19.65 44.64
C ILE A 12 19.29 18.27 43.98
N VAL A 13 19.58 17.20 44.74
CA VAL A 13 19.53 15.83 44.22
C VAL A 13 18.14 15.46 43.71
N VAL A 14 17.08 15.83 44.45
CA VAL A 14 15.70 15.59 44.03
C VAL A 14 15.36 16.34 42.75
N ILE A 15 15.77 17.61 42.62
CA ILE A 15 15.54 18.40 41.40
C ILE A 15 16.24 17.76 40.21
N ILE A 16 17.50 17.33 40.36
CA ILE A 16 18.25 16.65 39.29
C ILE A 16 17.55 15.35 38.89
N ALA A 17 17.06 14.56 39.86
CA ALA A 17 16.33 13.33 39.57
C ALA A 17 15.03 13.60 38.80
N ILE A 18 14.26 14.64 39.15
CA ILE A 18 13.04 15.03 38.44
C ILE A 18 13.36 15.44 37.00
N VAL A 19 14.40 16.26 36.79
CA VAL A 19 14.82 16.67 35.44
C VAL A 19 15.27 15.47 34.60
N ALA A 20 16.03 14.54 35.19
CA ALA A 20 16.47 13.33 34.50
C ALA A 20 15.29 12.44 34.08
N VAL A 21 14.31 12.24 34.96
CA VAL A 21 13.08 11.49 34.65
C VAL A 21 12.28 12.16 33.55
N PHE A 22 12.15 13.50 33.58
CA PHE A 22 11.44 14.24 32.54
C PHE A 22 12.13 14.13 31.18
N MET A 23 13.47 14.25 31.14
CA MET A 23 14.25 14.07 29.91
C MET A 23 14.13 12.65 29.35
N LEU A 24 14.17 11.63 30.21
CA LEU A 24 13.98 10.23 29.81
C LEU A 24 12.58 10.00 29.24
N ASN A 25 11.54 10.53 29.89
CA ASN A 25 10.16 10.39 29.41
C ASN A 25 9.98 11.04 28.02
N LYS A 26 10.59 12.22 27.80
CA LYS A 26 10.58 12.88 26.49
C LYS A 26 11.28 12.04 25.40
N ASP A 27 12.41 11.40 25.70
CA ASP A 27 13.11 10.52 24.76
C ASP A 27 12.29 9.26 24.44
N ILE A 28 11.71 8.62 25.47
CA ILE A 28 10.83 7.45 25.30
C ILE A 28 9.61 7.81 24.45
N SER A 29 8.92 8.91 24.77
CA SER A 29 7.73 9.36 24.03
C SER A 29 8.06 9.65 22.56
N LYS A 30 9.20 10.30 22.30
CA LYS A 30 9.67 10.54 20.93
C LYS A 30 9.94 9.24 20.18
N LYS A 31 10.68 8.30 20.80
CA LYS A 31 10.97 6.99 20.19
C LYS A 31 9.74 6.11 20.03
N GLN A 32 8.75 6.23 20.91
CA GLN A 32 7.46 5.54 20.75
C GLN A 32 6.71 6.10 19.54
N ASN A 33 6.65 7.42 19.36
CA ASN A 33 6.03 8.05 18.19
C ASN A 33 6.75 7.69 16.88
N GLU A 34 8.09 7.62 16.90
CA GLU A 34 8.89 7.14 15.77
C GLU A 34 8.70 5.62 15.54
N GLY A 35 8.58 4.84 16.62
CA GLY A 35 8.41 3.39 16.60
C GLY A 35 7.04 2.91 16.15
N THR A 36 5.99 3.72 16.33
CA THR A 36 4.68 3.54 15.67
C THR A 36 4.68 4.01 14.21
N GLY A 37 5.86 4.28 13.64
CA GLY A 37 6.03 4.70 12.25
C GLY A 37 5.60 6.14 11.98
N GLY A 38 5.40 6.97 13.01
CA GLY A 38 4.86 8.32 12.82
C GLY A 38 3.43 8.34 12.30
N ILE A 39 2.68 7.24 12.39
CA ILE A 39 1.27 7.15 12.01
C ILE A 39 0.44 7.97 12.99
N ILE A 40 0.43 9.28 12.79
CA ILE A 40 -0.44 10.21 13.49
C ILE A 40 -1.51 10.59 12.47
N SER A 41 -2.70 10.04 12.66
CA SER A 41 -3.89 10.54 11.98
C SER A 41 -3.98 12.04 12.22
N LYS A 42 -4.18 12.83 11.16
CA LYS A 42 -4.47 14.26 11.30
C LYS A 42 -5.89 14.53 11.80
N GLU A 43 -6.73 13.50 11.89
CA GLU A 43 -8.11 13.57 12.40
C GLU A 43 -8.95 14.66 11.71
N PHE A 44 -8.71 14.90 10.41
CA PHE A 44 -9.45 15.87 9.61
C PHE A 44 -10.84 15.38 9.20
N VAL A 45 -11.02 14.06 9.10
CA VAL A 45 -12.30 13.42 8.76
C VAL A 45 -12.56 12.20 9.62
N GLU A 46 -13.84 11.88 9.83
CA GLU A 46 -14.25 10.61 10.39
C GLU A 46 -14.11 9.49 9.35
N LEU A 47 -13.56 8.36 9.78
CA LEU A 47 -13.40 7.17 8.95
C LEU A 47 -14.56 6.22 9.23
N SER A 48 -15.15 5.69 8.17
CA SER A 48 -16.24 4.71 8.23
C SER A 48 -16.18 3.78 7.03
N ASP A 49 -16.83 2.63 7.16
CA ASP A 49 -16.93 1.64 6.07
C ASP A 49 -17.82 2.13 4.91
N ASP A 50 -18.63 3.18 5.13
CA ASP A 50 -19.50 3.77 4.10
C ASP A 50 -18.69 4.52 3.02
N ASN A 51 -17.49 5.00 3.35
CA ASN A 51 -16.60 5.66 2.39
C ASN A 51 -15.13 5.24 2.58
N PRO A 52 -14.74 4.09 2.00
CA PRO A 52 -13.38 3.55 2.13
C PRO A 52 -12.42 4.11 1.06
N THR A 53 -12.75 5.20 0.38
CA THR A 53 -11.91 5.70 -0.72
C THR A 53 -10.58 6.23 -0.20
N PHE A 54 -9.52 5.98 -0.98
CA PHE A 54 -8.15 6.36 -0.60
C PHE A 54 -7.99 7.88 -0.46
N ASP A 55 -8.75 8.69 -1.20
CA ASP A 55 -8.71 10.16 -1.13
C ASP A 55 -9.36 10.68 0.16
N HIS A 56 -10.45 10.06 0.62
CA HIS A 56 -11.10 10.42 1.88
C HIS A 56 -10.24 9.98 3.07
N TRP A 57 -9.79 8.72 3.07
CA TRP A 57 -8.87 8.19 4.08
C TRP A 57 -7.55 8.97 4.14
N GLY A 58 -7.02 9.33 2.97
CA GLY A 58 -5.75 10.03 2.81
C GLY A 58 -5.74 11.45 3.37
N LYS A 59 -6.89 12.07 3.63
CA LYS A 59 -6.95 13.35 4.37
C LYS A 59 -6.34 13.22 5.76
N ASN A 60 -6.58 12.08 6.43
CA ASN A 60 -6.00 11.80 7.74
C ASN A 60 -4.55 11.30 7.65
N PHE A 61 -4.17 10.70 6.51
CA PHE A 61 -2.88 10.04 6.31
C PHE A 61 -2.22 10.48 4.98
N PRO A 62 -1.84 11.76 4.85
CA PRO A 62 -1.42 12.31 3.56
C PRO A 62 -0.13 11.72 3.00
N ASP A 63 0.82 11.35 3.86
CA ASP A 63 2.09 10.76 3.41
C ASP A 63 1.87 9.36 2.79
N TYR A 64 0.87 8.62 3.31
CA TYR A 64 0.48 7.32 2.76
C TYR A 64 -0.30 7.47 1.45
N LEU A 65 -1.16 8.49 1.36
CA LEU A 65 -1.84 8.81 0.12
C LEU A 65 -0.83 9.17 -0.98
N ASP A 66 0.16 10.01 -0.67
CA ASP A 66 1.22 10.39 -1.61
C ASP A 66 2.04 9.16 -2.07
N MET A 67 2.41 8.29 -1.14
CA MET A 67 3.09 7.02 -1.45
C MET A 67 2.23 6.12 -2.36
N TYR A 68 0.92 6.03 -2.12
CA TYR A 68 0.00 5.27 -2.96
C TYR A 68 -0.11 5.87 -4.37
N LEU A 69 -0.29 7.19 -4.47
CA LEU A 69 -0.44 7.89 -5.75
C LEU A 69 0.85 7.91 -6.59
N THR A 70 2.01 7.79 -5.95
CA THR A 70 3.29 7.64 -6.67
C THR A 70 3.27 6.43 -7.63
N VAL A 71 2.48 5.39 -7.33
CA VAL A 71 2.34 4.20 -8.17
C VAL A 71 1.73 4.50 -9.56
N GLU A 72 0.92 5.55 -9.67
CA GLU A 72 0.35 6.01 -10.94
C GLU A 72 1.44 6.60 -11.85
N THR A 73 2.33 7.42 -11.28
CA THR A 73 3.27 8.24 -12.05
C THR A 73 4.67 7.67 -12.13
N GLN A 74 4.98 6.64 -11.34
CA GLN A 74 6.28 5.98 -11.36
C GLN A 74 6.58 5.42 -12.76
N LYS A 75 7.85 5.54 -13.16
CA LYS A 75 8.32 5.00 -14.43
C LYS A 75 8.17 3.47 -14.44
N PRO A 76 7.66 2.87 -15.53
CA PRO A 76 7.72 1.43 -15.73
C PRO A 76 9.17 0.92 -15.84
N VAL A 77 9.47 -0.16 -15.13
CA VAL A 77 10.76 -0.81 -15.00
C VAL A 77 10.55 -2.32 -15.06
N SER A 78 11.37 -2.99 -15.85
CA SER A 78 11.51 -4.44 -15.82
C SER A 78 12.72 -4.83 -14.98
N THR A 79 12.59 -5.89 -14.21
CA THR A 79 13.68 -6.63 -13.61
C THR A 79 13.85 -7.96 -14.35
N GLU A 80 14.81 -8.77 -13.92
CA GLU A 80 15.02 -10.10 -14.49
C GLU A 80 13.76 -10.98 -14.39
N PHE A 81 13.05 -10.91 -13.25
CA PHE A 81 11.97 -11.83 -12.90
C PHE A 81 10.59 -11.17 -12.71
N GLY A 82 10.45 -9.90 -13.04
CA GLY A 82 9.18 -9.17 -12.89
C GLY A 82 9.37 -7.67 -13.05
N GLY A 83 8.68 -6.86 -12.26
CA GLY A 83 8.81 -5.41 -12.26
C GLY A 83 7.44 -4.74 -12.15
N ASN A 84 7.31 -3.52 -12.65
CA ASN A 84 6.02 -2.82 -12.77
C ASN A 84 5.68 -2.47 -14.22
N LEU A 85 6.47 -2.96 -15.18
CA LEU A 85 6.16 -2.87 -16.61
C LEU A 85 5.16 -3.97 -16.97
N ALA A 86 3.92 -3.59 -17.28
CA ALA A 86 2.85 -4.51 -17.69
C ALA A 86 3.04 -5.01 -19.13
N TYR A 87 4.11 -5.77 -19.38
CA TYR A 87 4.36 -6.41 -20.68
C TYR A 87 3.52 -7.69 -20.84
N SER A 88 3.30 -8.14 -22.07
CA SER A 88 2.59 -9.40 -22.33
C SER A 88 3.44 -10.62 -21.98
N LYS A 89 3.01 -11.40 -20.99
CA LYS A 89 3.62 -12.69 -20.65
C LYS A 89 3.45 -13.69 -21.78
N LEU A 90 2.41 -13.56 -22.60
CA LEU A 90 2.20 -14.43 -23.77
C LEU A 90 3.24 -14.17 -24.87
N ILE A 91 3.69 -12.93 -25.03
CA ILE A 91 4.80 -12.61 -25.96
C ILE A 91 6.13 -13.10 -25.39
N ARG A 92 6.38 -12.87 -24.08
CA ARG A 92 7.63 -13.28 -23.43
C ARG A 92 7.77 -14.80 -23.31
N TYR A 93 6.66 -15.49 -23.07
CA TYR A 93 6.59 -16.93 -22.82
C TYR A 93 5.51 -17.55 -23.72
N PRO A 94 5.78 -17.71 -25.02
CA PRO A 94 4.77 -18.12 -26.01
C PRO A 94 4.15 -19.48 -25.73
N GLN A 95 4.84 -20.37 -25.00
CA GLN A 95 4.29 -21.65 -24.57
C GLN A 95 3.01 -21.53 -23.73
N LEU A 96 2.81 -20.39 -23.04
CA LEU A 96 1.61 -20.15 -22.23
C LEU A 96 0.32 -20.16 -23.07
N THR A 97 0.40 -19.75 -24.34
CA THR A 97 -0.75 -19.81 -25.26
C THR A 97 -1.18 -21.25 -25.55
N MET A 98 -0.24 -22.19 -25.60
CA MET A 98 -0.53 -23.62 -25.78
C MET A 98 -0.98 -24.28 -24.47
N LEU A 99 -0.30 -23.97 -23.36
CA LEU A 99 -0.62 -24.51 -22.04
C LEU A 99 -2.03 -24.15 -21.58
N TRP A 100 -2.51 -22.95 -21.94
CA TRP A 100 -3.82 -22.45 -21.58
C TRP A 100 -4.82 -22.48 -22.74
N ALA A 101 -4.52 -23.23 -23.81
CA ALA A 101 -5.41 -23.30 -24.98
C ALA A 101 -6.84 -23.70 -24.56
N GLY A 102 -7.82 -22.90 -25.01
CA GLY A 102 -9.22 -23.06 -24.60
C GLY A 102 -9.59 -22.37 -23.28
N TYR A 103 -8.69 -21.58 -22.68
CA TYR A 103 -8.95 -20.75 -21.50
C TYR A 103 -8.57 -19.28 -21.75
N PRO A 104 -9.33 -18.27 -21.26
CA PRO A 104 -9.07 -16.85 -21.61
C PRO A 104 -7.66 -16.34 -21.30
N PHE A 105 -6.93 -16.99 -20.40
CA PHE A 105 -5.52 -16.68 -20.13
C PHE A 105 -4.61 -16.90 -21.34
N SER A 106 -4.98 -17.76 -22.30
CA SER A 106 -4.22 -17.89 -23.57
C SER A 106 -4.37 -16.68 -24.49
N ILE A 107 -5.26 -15.74 -24.17
CA ILE A 107 -5.56 -14.56 -24.98
C ILE A 107 -4.93 -13.31 -24.40
N ASP A 108 -4.99 -13.13 -23.09
CA ASP A 108 -4.39 -11.99 -22.42
C ASP A 108 -3.92 -12.34 -21.01
N ALA A 109 -2.62 -12.15 -20.80
CA ALA A 109 -1.94 -12.31 -19.52
C ALA A 109 -0.72 -11.39 -19.54
N ASN A 110 -0.79 -10.31 -18.78
CA ASN A 110 0.28 -9.33 -18.67
C ASN A 110 0.99 -9.48 -17.32
N GLU A 111 2.22 -8.98 -17.24
CA GLU A 111 2.91 -8.78 -15.97
C GLU A 111 2.10 -7.83 -15.09
N GLU A 112 2.02 -8.17 -13.80
CA GLU A 112 1.32 -7.37 -12.82
C GLU A 112 2.07 -6.04 -12.61
N ARG A 113 1.31 -5.00 -12.29
CA ARG A 113 1.84 -3.70 -11.87
C ARG A 113 1.19 -3.26 -10.57
N GLY A 114 1.60 -2.09 -10.07
CA GLY A 114 1.22 -1.66 -8.72
C GLY A 114 -0.29 -1.46 -8.54
N HIS A 115 -0.74 -1.61 -7.29
CA HIS A 115 -2.17 -1.68 -6.92
C HIS A 115 -3.04 -0.53 -7.41
N PHE A 116 -2.48 0.66 -7.64
CA PHE A 116 -3.22 1.78 -8.24
C PHE A 116 -3.95 1.38 -9.53
N TRP A 117 -3.36 0.47 -10.30
CA TRP A 117 -3.86 0.05 -11.60
C TRP A 117 -4.80 -1.15 -11.56
N VAL A 118 -5.05 -1.76 -10.41
CA VAL A 118 -5.71 -3.08 -10.35
C VAL A 118 -7.12 -3.05 -10.96
N GLN A 119 -7.94 -2.04 -10.68
CA GLN A 119 -9.27 -1.90 -11.31
C GLN A 119 -9.18 -1.62 -12.80
N VAL A 120 -8.21 -0.81 -13.23
CA VAL A 120 -7.99 -0.49 -14.65
C VAL A 120 -7.59 -1.75 -15.41
N ASP A 121 -6.59 -2.49 -14.92
CA ASP A 121 -6.10 -3.72 -15.55
C ASP A 121 -7.17 -4.82 -15.55
N GLN A 122 -7.99 -4.87 -14.51
CA GLN A 122 -9.13 -5.79 -14.46
C GLN A 122 -10.22 -5.41 -15.47
N MET A 123 -10.46 -4.13 -15.74
CA MET A 123 -11.43 -3.72 -16.77
C MET A 123 -10.89 -3.87 -18.19
N ASP A 124 -9.61 -3.56 -18.39
CA ASP A 124 -8.98 -3.50 -19.71
C ASP A 124 -8.56 -4.87 -20.24
N THR A 125 -8.41 -5.88 -19.37
CA THR A 125 -7.98 -7.20 -19.83
C THR A 125 -8.97 -7.82 -20.81
N ALA A 126 -8.44 -8.39 -21.89
CA ALA A 126 -9.25 -9.06 -22.90
C ALA A 126 -9.98 -10.29 -22.33
N ARG A 127 -9.54 -10.81 -21.17
CA ARG A 127 -10.20 -11.92 -20.46
C ARG A 127 -11.62 -11.61 -20.00
N ASN A 128 -11.96 -10.33 -19.87
CA ASN A 128 -13.30 -9.86 -19.51
C ASN A 128 -14.10 -9.40 -20.73
N ASN A 129 -13.47 -9.30 -21.91
CA ASN A 129 -14.12 -8.83 -23.12
C ASN A 129 -14.83 -9.99 -23.84
N LYS A 130 -16.14 -10.08 -23.62
CA LYS A 130 -16.98 -11.12 -24.20
C LYS A 130 -16.90 -11.19 -25.72
N ASP A 131 -17.07 -10.06 -26.39
CA ASP A 131 -17.17 -10.03 -27.85
C ASP A 131 -15.82 -10.34 -28.49
N PHE A 132 -14.74 -9.85 -27.90
CA PHE A 132 -13.38 -10.18 -28.33
C PHE A 132 -13.11 -11.68 -28.16
N LEU A 133 -13.41 -12.28 -27.02
CA LEU A 133 -13.19 -13.72 -26.79
C LEU A 133 -14.02 -14.59 -27.74
N ASN A 134 -15.29 -14.24 -27.95
CA ASN A 134 -16.16 -14.95 -28.88
C ASN A 134 -15.61 -14.90 -30.32
N ALA A 135 -15.01 -13.78 -30.73
CA ALA A 135 -14.36 -13.64 -32.04
C ALA A 135 -13.05 -14.45 -32.16
N HIS A 136 -12.46 -14.88 -31.06
CA HIS A 136 -11.18 -15.60 -30.99
C HIS A 136 -11.34 -17.07 -30.56
N GLY A 137 -12.47 -17.69 -30.90
CA GLY A 137 -12.67 -19.14 -30.75
C GLY A 137 -13.29 -19.58 -29.42
N PHE A 138 -13.61 -18.65 -28.51
CA PHE A 138 -14.34 -18.95 -27.27
C PHE A 138 -15.85 -18.88 -27.50
N ALA A 139 -16.36 -19.65 -28.44
CA ALA A 139 -17.79 -19.66 -28.77
C ALA A 139 -18.62 -19.97 -27.52
N ALA A 140 -19.61 -19.12 -27.23
CA ALA A 140 -20.49 -19.16 -26.06
C ALA A 140 -19.87 -18.68 -24.73
N PHE A 141 -18.77 -17.92 -24.75
CA PHE A 141 -18.33 -17.23 -23.54
C PHE A 141 -19.37 -16.18 -23.09
N GLY A 142 -19.84 -16.33 -21.84
CA GLY A 142 -20.91 -15.51 -21.27
C GLY A 142 -20.46 -14.22 -20.60
N GLY A 143 -19.15 -13.99 -20.51
CA GLY A 143 -18.55 -13.00 -19.59
C GLY A 143 -17.97 -13.67 -18.35
N GLN A 144 -17.04 -13.00 -17.67
CA GLN A 144 -16.59 -13.44 -16.35
C GLN A 144 -17.68 -13.17 -15.29
N PRO A 145 -17.75 -13.98 -14.22
CA PRO A 145 -18.65 -13.71 -13.12
C PRO A 145 -18.26 -12.42 -12.39
N ALA A 146 -19.21 -11.79 -11.70
CA ALA A 146 -18.95 -10.60 -10.88
C ALA A 146 -17.89 -10.82 -9.79
N ALA A 147 -17.65 -12.07 -9.40
CA ALA A 147 -16.56 -12.46 -8.50
C ALA A 147 -15.17 -12.04 -9.00
N CYS A 148 -14.99 -11.80 -10.31
CA CYS A 148 -13.75 -11.29 -10.88
C CYS A 148 -13.53 -9.79 -10.64
N MET A 149 -14.51 -9.07 -10.08
CA MET A 149 -14.37 -7.67 -9.67
C MET A 149 -14.22 -7.51 -8.15
N ASN A 150 -14.12 -8.63 -7.42
CA ASN A 150 -13.93 -8.67 -5.97
C ASN A 150 -12.45 -8.64 -5.59
#